data_AF-A0A8G2BLU8-F1
#
_entry.id   AF-A0A8G2BLU8-F1
#
_cell.length_a   1.000
_cell.length_b   1.000
_cell.length_c   1.000
_cell.angle_alpha   90.00
_cell.angle_beta   90.00
_cell.angle_gamma   90.00
#
_symmetry.space_group_name_H-M   'P 1'
#
loop_
_entity.id
_entity.type
_entity.pdbx_description
1 polymer ?
#
loop_
_entity_poly.entity_id
_entity_poly.type
_entity_poly.pdbx_seq_one_letter_code
_entity_poly.pdbx_strand_id
1 'polypeptide(L)'
;MSAAVQSNPGFPPPSATAEGQLGDAVLDPLLAYWTIKRDRRTLPSRADIDPVDIPELLQHIGLIDVEGPPRRYRYRLVGSYMQTMFGENYQGKYLDAAKHGRYRDFLNDLYTAAVEHRRPMLSEAIFDYGAERTVTIRRLILPLAESDQAPVNMLLFANAFIAPNLPGTATPMLHLRMDAPFQAVFLSSIDKAVCRPLTVD
;
A
#
# COMPACT_ATOMS: atom_id res chain seq x y z
N MET A 1 -22.51 45.07 -7.69
CA MET A 1 -21.59 44.31 -8.58
C MET A 1 -21.30 42.99 -7.90
N SER A 2 -21.82 41.92 -8.49
CA SER A 2 -21.72 40.53 -8.01
C SER A 2 -20.35 39.93 -8.28
N ALA A 3 -19.87 39.12 -7.35
CA ALA A 3 -19.16 37.88 -7.65
C ALA A 3 -19.47 36.87 -6.54
N ALA A 4 -20.37 35.94 -6.84
CA ALA A 4 -20.63 34.77 -6.01
C ALA A 4 -19.48 33.78 -6.20
N VAL A 5 -18.75 33.44 -5.13
CA VAL A 5 -17.91 32.26 -5.09
C VAL A 5 -18.80 31.08 -4.72
N GLN A 6 -19.03 30.19 -5.68
CA GLN A 6 -19.72 28.92 -5.48
C GLN A 6 -18.97 28.06 -4.46
N SER A 7 -19.64 27.72 -3.37
CA SER A 7 -19.20 26.71 -2.40
C SER A 7 -19.27 25.32 -3.04
N ASN A 8 -18.12 24.70 -3.25
CA ASN A 8 -17.98 23.30 -3.64
C ASN A 8 -18.15 22.41 -2.39
N PRO A 9 -19.10 21.45 -2.32
CA PRO A 9 -19.23 20.56 -1.17
C PRO A 9 -18.35 19.32 -1.42
N GLY A 10 -17.12 19.34 -0.93
CA GLY A 10 -16.20 18.21 -1.12
C GLY A 10 -15.10 18.22 -0.07
N PHE A 11 -15.24 17.30 0.90
CA PHE A 11 -14.36 16.98 2.02
C PHE A 11 -14.32 17.96 3.21
N PRO A 12 -14.67 17.50 4.43
CA PRO A 12 -14.41 18.26 5.66
C PRO A 12 -12.89 18.37 5.91
N PRO A 13 -12.41 19.48 6.51
CA PRO A 13 -11.00 19.64 6.86
C PRO A 13 -10.57 18.59 7.89
N PRO A 14 -9.32 18.11 7.85
CA PRO A 14 -8.84 17.06 8.75
C PRO A 14 -8.82 17.59 10.19
N SER A 15 -9.80 17.20 10.99
CA SER A 15 -9.85 17.47 12.43
C SER A 15 -10.35 16.23 13.18
N ALA A 16 -9.55 15.84 14.18
CA ALA A 16 -9.76 14.78 15.17
C ALA A 16 -9.75 13.32 14.64
N THR A 17 -8.62 12.64 14.88
CA THR A 17 -8.40 11.21 14.64
C THR A 17 -9.45 10.37 15.36
N ALA A 18 -10.43 9.86 14.63
CA ALA A 18 -11.37 8.86 15.12
C ALA A 18 -10.71 7.48 15.12
N GLU A 19 -11.08 6.61 16.06
CA GLU A 19 -10.67 5.20 16.06
C GLU A 19 -11.01 4.58 14.70
N GLY A 20 -10.00 4.04 14.00
CA GLY A 20 -10.12 3.53 12.62
C GLY A 20 -9.48 4.42 11.54
N GLN A 21 -9.01 5.62 11.87
CA GLN A 21 -8.35 6.52 10.93
C GLN A 21 -6.82 6.35 10.98
N LEU A 22 -6.22 6.02 9.84
CA LEU A 22 -4.79 5.88 9.60
C LEU A 22 -4.09 7.24 9.44
N GLY A 23 -4.84 8.32 9.21
CA GLY A 23 -4.30 9.67 9.05
C GLY A 23 -3.54 9.84 7.75
N ASP A 24 -4.03 9.25 6.66
CA ASP A 24 -3.38 9.27 5.35
C ASP A 24 -4.39 9.43 4.21
N ALA A 25 -4.13 10.38 3.31
CA ALA A 25 -5.04 10.73 2.22
C ALA A 25 -5.25 9.59 1.19
N VAL A 26 -4.36 8.60 1.15
CA VAL A 26 -4.50 7.42 0.28
C VAL A 26 -5.02 6.23 1.06
N LEU A 27 -4.47 5.97 2.26
CA LEU A 27 -4.78 4.74 2.98
C LEU A 27 -6.16 4.77 3.65
N ASP A 28 -6.60 5.93 4.14
CA ASP A 28 -7.91 6.05 4.80
C ASP A 28 -9.06 5.78 3.82
N PRO A 29 -9.13 6.44 2.65
CA PRO A 29 -10.22 6.19 1.72
C PRO A 29 -10.22 4.75 1.18
N LEU A 30 -9.04 4.14 1.00
CA LEU A 30 -8.95 2.76 0.55
C LEU A 30 -9.46 1.77 1.59
N LEU A 31 -9.09 1.96 2.86
CA LEU A 31 -9.58 1.11 3.94
C LEU A 31 -11.10 1.24 4.07
N ALA A 32 -11.62 2.47 4.07
CA ALA A 32 -13.05 2.73 4.13
C ALA A 32 -13.80 2.07 2.96
N TYR A 33 -13.29 2.21 1.74
CA TYR A 33 -13.85 1.57 0.56
C TYR A 33 -13.88 0.04 0.67
N TRP A 34 -12.76 -0.57 1.07
CA TRP A 34 -12.69 -2.02 1.26
C TRP A 34 -13.68 -2.51 2.33
N THR A 35 -13.82 -1.77 3.43
CA THR A 35 -14.81 -2.04 4.48
C THR A 35 -16.24 -1.95 3.95
N ILE A 36 -16.55 -0.97 3.10
CA ILE A 36 -17.86 -0.89 2.44
C ILE A 36 -18.10 -2.11 1.54
N LYS A 37 -17.09 -2.52 0.77
CA LYS A 37 -17.23 -3.64 -0.18
C LYS A 37 -17.34 -5.01 0.48
N ARG A 38 -16.70 -5.21 1.64
CA ARG A 38 -16.86 -6.46 2.40
C ARG A 38 -18.30 -6.58 2.92
N ASP A 39 -18.97 -5.46 3.20
CA ASP A 39 -20.29 -5.42 3.83
C ASP A 39 -20.31 -6.30 5.09
N ARG A 40 -21.18 -7.31 5.16
CA ARG A 40 -21.27 -8.25 6.30
C ARG A 40 -20.31 -9.45 6.20
N ARG A 41 -19.56 -9.58 5.10
CA ARG A 41 -18.59 -10.67 4.91
C ARG A 41 -17.29 -10.36 5.64
N THR A 42 -16.49 -11.40 5.85
CA THR A 42 -15.13 -11.26 6.37
C THR A 42 -14.27 -10.47 5.38
N LEU A 43 -14.36 -10.83 4.09
CA LEU A 43 -13.55 -10.26 3.02
C LEU A 43 -14.44 -9.95 1.80
N PRO A 44 -14.17 -8.87 1.06
CA PRO A 44 -14.70 -8.72 -0.28
C PRO A 44 -13.96 -9.65 -1.24
N SER A 45 -14.62 -9.99 -2.35
CA SER A 45 -14.01 -10.64 -3.50
C SER A 45 -13.33 -9.61 -4.39
N ARG A 46 -12.51 -10.08 -5.34
CA ARG A 46 -12.00 -9.19 -6.38
C ARG A 46 -13.13 -8.60 -7.23
N ALA A 47 -14.21 -9.33 -7.48
CA ALA A 47 -15.32 -8.85 -8.30
C ALA A 47 -16.08 -7.67 -7.66
N ASP A 48 -16.01 -7.53 -6.33
CA ASP A 48 -16.62 -6.39 -5.61
C ASP A 48 -15.86 -5.08 -5.79
N ILE A 49 -14.59 -5.15 -6.21
CA ILE A 49 -13.71 -4.00 -6.40
C ILE A 49 -13.90 -3.45 -7.82
N ASP A 50 -14.63 -2.34 -7.92
CA ASP A 50 -14.83 -1.60 -9.16
C ASP A 50 -13.89 -0.38 -9.22
N PRO A 51 -12.96 -0.31 -10.18
CA PRO A 51 -12.10 0.86 -10.38
C PRO A 51 -12.84 2.18 -10.54
N VAL A 52 -14.09 2.16 -11.02
CA VAL A 52 -14.90 3.37 -11.23
C VAL A 52 -15.31 4.03 -9.92
N ASP A 53 -15.36 3.28 -8.81
CA ASP A 53 -15.71 3.84 -7.50
C ASP A 53 -14.55 4.62 -6.86
N ILE A 54 -13.31 4.32 -7.24
CA ILE A 54 -12.09 4.84 -6.60
C ILE A 54 -11.05 5.39 -7.60
N PRO A 55 -11.45 6.22 -8.59
CA PRO A 55 -10.59 6.64 -9.69
C PRO A 55 -9.33 7.37 -9.22
N GLU A 56 -9.43 8.17 -8.15
CA GLU A 56 -8.32 8.94 -7.58
C GLU A 56 -7.27 8.05 -6.90
N LEU A 57 -7.67 6.88 -6.39
CA LEU A 57 -6.79 5.92 -5.73
C LEU A 57 -6.05 5.02 -6.72
N LEU A 58 -6.53 4.90 -7.97
CA LEU A 58 -5.99 3.94 -8.95
C LEU A 58 -4.49 4.06 -9.20
N GLN A 59 -3.95 5.27 -9.14
CA GLN A 59 -2.52 5.51 -9.30
C GLN A 59 -1.68 5.01 -8.09
N HIS A 60 -2.30 4.87 -6.92
CA HIS A 60 -1.65 4.52 -5.65
C HIS A 60 -1.88 3.07 -5.22
N ILE A 61 -2.80 2.35 -5.86
CA ILE A 61 -3.15 0.97 -5.50
C ILE A 61 -2.55 -0.07 -6.45
N GLY A 62 -2.51 -1.31 -6.00
CA GLY A 62 -2.14 -2.45 -6.82
C GLY A 62 -2.81 -3.74 -6.36
N LEU A 63 -2.65 -4.79 -7.15
CA LEU A 63 -3.16 -6.12 -6.89
C LEU A 63 -2.03 -7.13 -6.90
N ILE A 64 -2.06 -8.08 -5.98
CA ILE A 64 -1.13 -9.20 -5.87
C ILE A 64 -1.93 -10.48 -5.90
N ASP A 65 -1.66 -11.34 -6.89
CA ASP A 65 -2.19 -12.71 -6.92
C ASP A 65 -1.48 -13.55 -5.84
N VAL A 66 -2.25 -14.34 -5.09
CA VAL A 66 -1.75 -15.31 -4.09
C VAL A 66 -1.87 -16.70 -4.71
N GLU A 67 -0.72 -17.34 -4.97
CA GLU A 67 -0.64 -18.60 -5.73
C GLU A 67 -0.03 -19.73 -4.90
N GLY A 68 -0.44 -20.98 -5.17
CA GLY A 68 0.24 -22.19 -4.72
C GLY A 68 -0.05 -22.70 -3.31
N PRO A 69 0.36 -23.95 -3.07
CA PRO A 69 1.48 -24.24 -2.16
C PRO A 69 2.76 -24.71 -2.92
N PRO A 70 3.98 -24.26 -2.55
CA PRO A 70 4.26 -23.23 -1.56
C PRO A 70 3.70 -21.88 -2.00
N ARG A 71 3.32 -21.04 -1.03
CA ARG A 71 2.67 -19.76 -1.30
C ARG A 71 3.64 -18.82 -2.04
N ARG A 72 3.19 -18.24 -3.14
CA ARG A 72 3.92 -17.25 -3.93
C ARG A 72 3.03 -16.04 -4.21
N TYR A 73 3.68 -14.89 -4.38
CA TYR A 73 3.01 -13.61 -4.57
C TYR A 73 3.43 -13.00 -5.90
N ARG A 74 2.47 -12.74 -6.79
CA ARG A 74 2.73 -12.14 -8.11
C ARG A 74 2.01 -10.81 -8.24
N TYR A 75 2.74 -9.74 -8.54
CA TYR A 75 2.14 -8.43 -8.78
C TYR A 75 1.31 -8.48 -10.07
N ARG A 76 -0.01 -8.36 -9.95
CA ARG A 76 -0.94 -8.38 -11.09
C ARG A 76 -1.10 -7.00 -11.71
N LEU A 77 -1.18 -5.98 -10.85
CA LEU A 77 -1.34 -4.58 -11.22
C LEU A 77 -0.59 -3.72 -10.22
N VAL A 78 0.02 -2.65 -10.70
CA VAL A 78 0.67 -1.63 -9.87
C VAL A 78 0.30 -0.28 -10.43
N GLY A 79 -0.29 0.59 -9.61
CA GLY A 79 -0.66 1.94 -10.00
C GLY A 79 0.53 2.77 -10.50
N SER A 80 0.27 3.69 -11.41
CA SER A 80 1.30 4.47 -12.12
C SER A 80 2.18 5.29 -11.18
N TYR A 81 1.62 5.89 -10.14
CA TYR A 81 2.40 6.66 -9.17
C TYR A 81 3.41 5.76 -8.44
N MET A 82 3.02 4.54 -8.06
CA MET A 82 3.96 3.59 -7.46
C MET A 82 5.05 3.18 -8.43
N GLN A 83 4.75 2.95 -9.72
CA GLN A 83 5.78 2.64 -10.71
C GLN A 83 6.81 3.78 -10.82
N THR A 84 6.35 5.03 -10.84
CA THR A 84 7.21 6.23 -10.82
C THR A 84 8.05 6.29 -9.56
N MET A 85 7.48 5.97 -8.40
CA MET A 85 8.16 6.01 -7.10
C MET A 85 9.10 4.83 -6.85
N PHE A 86 8.97 3.73 -7.56
CA PHE A 86 9.93 2.63 -7.47
C PHE A 86 10.95 2.63 -8.62
N GLY A 87 10.72 3.42 -9.68
CA GLY A 87 11.58 3.45 -10.87
C GLY A 87 11.53 2.17 -11.70
N GLU A 88 10.61 1.25 -11.40
CA GLU A 88 10.51 -0.05 -12.06
C GLU A 88 9.06 -0.54 -12.09
N ASN A 89 8.67 -1.16 -13.21
CA ASN A 89 7.40 -1.85 -13.32
C ASN A 89 7.52 -3.29 -12.77
N TYR A 90 6.88 -3.55 -11.63
CA TYR A 90 6.82 -4.89 -11.03
C TYR A 90 5.67 -5.74 -11.55
N GLN A 91 4.81 -5.21 -12.43
CA GLN A 91 3.70 -5.97 -12.98
C GLN A 91 4.19 -7.25 -13.66
N GLY A 92 3.52 -8.36 -13.34
CA GLY A 92 3.86 -9.71 -13.79
C GLY A 92 4.98 -10.39 -13.00
N LYS A 93 5.76 -9.66 -12.19
CA LYS A 93 6.87 -10.22 -11.43
C LYS A 93 6.40 -10.85 -10.13
N TYR A 94 7.07 -11.93 -9.73
CA TYR A 94 6.92 -12.51 -8.40
C TYR A 94 7.71 -11.69 -7.36
N LEU A 95 7.27 -11.70 -6.10
CA LEU A 95 7.94 -11.00 -5.01
C LEU A 95 9.42 -11.39 -4.88
N ASP A 96 9.72 -12.67 -5.04
CA ASP A 96 11.08 -13.24 -4.96
C ASP A 96 12.01 -12.78 -6.09
N ALA A 97 11.46 -12.39 -7.24
CA ALA A 97 12.18 -11.80 -8.37
C ALA A 97 12.18 -10.27 -8.34
N ALA A 98 11.19 -9.65 -7.70
CA ALA A 98 11.03 -8.20 -7.65
C ALA A 98 11.82 -7.56 -6.51
N LYS A 99 12.04 -8.27 -5.40
CA LYS A 99 12.62 -7.76 -4.15
C LYS A 99 13.65 -8.73 -3.59
N HIS A 100 14.62 -8.18 -2.85
CA HIS A 100 15.76 -8.95 -2.36
C HIS A 100 16.03 -8.71 -0.87
N GLY A 101 16.75 -9.64 -0.24
CA GLY A 101 17.21 -9.55 1.14
C GLY A 101 16.09 -9.36 2.17
N ARG A 102 16.42 -8.70 3.30
CA ARG A 102 15.50 -8.48 4.43
C ARG A 102 14.19 -7.82 4.04
N TYR A 103 14.18 -6.98 2.99
CA TYR A 103 12.96 -6.31 2.54
C TYR A 103 12.00 -7.26 1.82
N ARG A 104 12.52 -8.22 1.03
CA ARG A 104 11.71 -9.29 0.45
C ARG A 104 11.08 -10.13 1.56
N ASP A 105 11.87 -10.54 2.53
CA ASP A 105 11.43 -11.41 3.62
C ASP A 105 10.35 -10.70 4.46
N PHE A 106 10.57 -9.43 4.79
CA PHE A 106 9.57 -8.58 5.43
C PHE A 106 8.23 -8.50 4.66
N LEU A 107 8.27 -8.26 3.35
CA LEU A 107 7.05 -8.21 2.54
C LEU A 107 6.37 -9.58 2.46
N ASN A 108 7.15 -10.66 2.37
CA ASN A 108 6.62 -12.01 2.39
C ASN A 108 5.86 -12.29 3.68
N ASP A 109 6.43 -11.92 4.82
CA ASP A 109 5.81 -12.10 6.15
C ASP A 109 4.56 -11.24 6.30
N LEU A 110 4.60 -9.99 5.83
CA LEU A 110 3.44 -9.09 5.81
C LEU A 110 2.28 -9.66 4.97
N TYR A 111 2.57 -10.15 3.77
CA TYR A 111 1.56 -10.75 2.89
C TYR A 111 1.05 -12.09 3.45
N THR A 112 1.93 -12.86 4.09
CA THR A 112 1.59 -14.12 4.77
C THR A 112 0.63 -13.86 5.92
N ALA A 113 0.92 -12.88 6.77
CA ALA A 113 0.06 -12.47 7.87
C ALA A 113 -1.32 -12.01 7.39
N ALA A 114 -1.40 -11.21 6.32
CA ALA A 114 -2.69 -10.77 5.75
C ALA A 114 -3.53 -11.96 5.25
N VAL A 115 -2.89 -12.94 4.60
CA VAL A 115 -3.55 -14.16 4.12
C VAL A 115 -4.04 -15.04 5.27
N GLU A 116 -3.19 -15.27 6.28
CA GLU A 116 -3.47 -16.20 7.37
C GLU A 116 -4.48 -15.64 8.37
N HIS A 117 -4.37 -14.36 8.70
CA HIS A 117 -5.31 -13.72 9.62
C HIS A 117 -6.61 -13.29 8.96
N ARG A 118 -6.64 -13.21 7.62
CA ARG A 118 -7.80 -12.74 6.84
C ARG A 118 -8.26 -11.35 7.30
N ARG A 119 -7.29 -10.45 7.52
CA ARG A 119 -7.52 -9.09 8.05
C ARG A 119 -6.61 -8.08 7.37
N PRO A 120 -7.01 -6.80 7.33
CA PRO A 120 -6.14 -5.73 6.87
C PRO A 120 -4.86 -5.64 7.69
N MET A 121 -3.74 -5.44 7.00
CA MET A 121 -2.43 -5.23 7.61
C MET A 121 -1.90 -3.85 7.23
N LEU A 122 -1.54 -3.06 8.24
CA LEU A 122 -0.78 -1.83 8.03
C LEU A 122 0.68 -2.10 8.34
N SER A 123 1.56 -1.65 7.45
CA SER A 123 2.98 -1.61 7.69
C SER A 123 3.55 -0.22 7.51
N GLU A 124 4.64 0.06 8.21
CA GLU A 124 5.44 1.25 8.02
C GLU A 124 6.91 0.84 7.94
N ALA A 125 7.64 1.35 6.96
CA ALA A 125 9.08 1.13 6.84
C ALA A 125 9.77 2.43 6.43
N ILE A 126 10.85 2.76 7.12
CA ILE A 126 11.67 3.95 6.88
C ILE A 126 12.86 3.53 6.02
N PHE A 127 13.11 4.26 4.93
CA PHE A 127 14.24 4.07 4.03
C PHE A 127 15.15 5.30 4.11
N ASP A 128 16.43 5.06 4.34
CA ASP A 128 17.48 6.08 4.39
C ASP A 128 18.17 6.19 3.02
N TYR A 129 18.26 7.40 2.48
CA TYR A 129 18.88 7.74 1.19
C TYR A 129 20.17 8.56 1.34
N GLY A 130 20.71 8.62 2.56
CA GLY A 130 21.86 9.45 2.91
C GLY A 130 21.56 10.95 2.86
N ALA A 131 22.50 11.73 3.39
CA ALA A 131 22.39 13.20 3.49
C ALA A 131 21.09 13.65 4.17
N GLU A 132 20.70 12.98 5.26
CA GLU A 132 19.51 13.29 6.08
C GLU A 132 18.16 13.17 5.34
N ARG A 133 18.15 12.49 4.19
CA ARG A 133 16.95 12.22 3.40
C ARG A 133 16.40 10.85 3.76
N THR A 134 15.20 10.84 4.32
CA THR A 134 14.46 9.61 4.60
C THR A 134 13.12 9.62 3.88
N VAL A 135 12.70 8.44 3.42
CA VAL A 135 11.32 8.22 2.96
C VAL A 135 10.68 7.16 3.83
N THR A 136 9.57 7.50 4.44
CA THR A 136 8.71 6.52 5.11
C THR A 136 7.69 6.02 4.10
N ILE A 137 7.64 4.70 3.91
CA ILE A 137 6.61 4.05 3.12
C ILE A 137 5.65 3.36 4.07
N ARG A 138 4.41 3.85 4.09
CA ARG A 138 3.29 3.18 4.76
C ARG A 138 2.55 2.33 3.73
N ARG A 139 2.23 1.08 4.09
CA ARG A 139 1.54 0.15 3.18
C ARG A 139 0.33 -0.43 3.86
N LEU A 140 -0.81 -0.34 3.19
CA LEU A 140 -2.03 -1.02 3.58
C LEU A 140 -2.20 -2.25 2.69
N ILE A 141 -2.31 -3.44 3.28
CA ILE A 141 -2.57 -4.70 2.60
C ILE A 141 -3.97 -5.17 3.01
N LEU A 142 -4.81 -5.45 2.01
CA LEU A 142 -6.21 -5.75 2.15
C LEU A 142 -6.52 -7.09 1.48
N PRO A 143 -6.76 -8.16 2.25
CA PRO A 143 -7.02 -9.47 1.67
C PRO A 143 -8.37 -9.51 0.95
N LEU A 144 -8.43 -10.27 -0.14
CA LEU A 144 -9.62 -10.55 -0.93
C LEU A 144 -9.82 -12.07 -1.04
N ALA A 145 -11.07 -12.51 -0.99
CA ALA A 145 -11.44 -13.91 -1.20
C ALA A 145 -12.80 -14.00 -1.90
N GLU A 146 -12.97 -15.02 -2.74
CA GLU A 146 -14.24 -15.23 -3.46
C GLU A 146 -15.43 -15.50 -2.52
N SER A 147 -15.17 -16.01 -1.32
CA SER A 147 -16.16 -16.20 -0.26
C SER A 147 -15.50 -16.29 1.12
N ASP A 148 -16.30 -16.27 2.19
CA ASP A 148 -15.80 -16.39 3.57
C ASP A 148 -15.06 -17.70 3.84
N GLN A 149 -15.39 -18.78 3.12
CA GLN A 149 -14.76 -20.09 3.25
C GLN A 149 -13.62 -20.31 2.25
N ALA A 150 -13.52 -19.46 1.21
CA ALA A 150 -12.47 -19.56 0.21
C ALA A 150 -11.12 -19.08 0.77
N PRO A 151 -9.99 -19.66 0.31
CA PRO A 151 -8.68 -19.11 0.60
C PRO A 151 -8.55 -17.68 0.06
N VAL A 152 -7.73 -16.86 0.70
CA VAL A 152 -7.36 -15.56 0.16
C VAL A 152 -6.58 -15.80 -1.14
N ASN A 153 -7.14 -15.33 -2.26
CA ASN A 153 -6.58 -15.52 -3.59
C ASN A 153 -5.93 -14.24 -4.14
N MET A 154 -6.20 -13.09 -3.52
CA MET A 154 -5.65 -11.82 -3.96
C MET A 154 -5.47 -10.86 -2.79
N LEU A 155 -4.50 -9.96 -2.90
CA LEU A 155 -4.32 -8.82 -1.99
C LEU A 155 -4.47 -7.53 -2.79
N LEU A 156 -5.34 -6.64 -2.33
CA LEU A 156 -5.36 -5.24 -2.71
C LEU A 156 -4.38 -4.48 -1.82
N PHE A 157 -3.57 -3.59 -2.37
CA PHE A 157 -2.65 -2.81 -1.57
C PHE A 157 -2.54 -1.36 -2.03
N ALA A 158 -2.15 -0.48 -1.12
CA ALA A 158 -1.67 0.87 -1.42
C ALA A 158 -0.38 1.18 -0.69
N ASN A 159 0.40 2.09 -1.27
CA ASN A 159 1.54 2.72 -0.62
C ASN A 159 1.31 4.22 -0.51
N ALA A 160 1.53 4.76 0.70
CA ALA A 160 1.71 6.17 0.93
C ALA A 160 3.18 6.47 1.22
N PHE A 161 3.68 7.55 0.64
CA PHE A 161 5.08 7.95 0.70
C PHE A 161 5.18 9.27 1.44
N ILE A 162 5.92 9.27 2.56
CA ILE A 162 6.12 10.45 3.40
C ILE A 162 7.60 10.79 3.35
N ALA A 163 7.92 11.94 2.77
CA ALA A 163 9.29 12.38 2.54
C ALA A 163 9.47 13.85 2.98
N PRO A 164 9.50 14.12 4.30
CA PRO A 164 9.43 15.48 4.85
C PRO A 164 10.66 16.33 4.51
N ASN A 165 11.80 15.68 4.19
CA ASN A 165 13.08 16.33 3.91
C ASN A 165 13.44 16.34 2.41
N LEU A 166 12.46 16.11 1.52
CA LEU A 166 12.66 16.27 0.07
C LEU A 166 12.07 17.63 -0.39
N PRO A 167 12.82 18.49 -1.09
CA PRO A 167 12.33 19.80 -1.52
C PRO A 167 11.17 19.65 -2.52
N GLY A 168 10.09 20.44 -2.36
CA GLY A 168 8.78 20.26 -3.02
C GLY A 168 8.70 20.35 -4.55
N THR A 169 9.78 20.67 -5.26
CA THR A 169 9.90 20.56 -6.74
C THR A 169 10.75 19.38 -7.20
N ALA A 170 11.36 18.69 -6.23
CA ALA A 170 11.96 17.38 -6.37
C ALA A 170 11.18 16.44 -5.44
N THR A 171 10.01 15.99 -5.91
CA THR A 171 9.76 14.55 -5.80
C THR A 171 10.65 13.99 -6.90
N PRO A 172 11.98 13.79 -6.70
CA PRO A 172 12.70 13.08 -7.73
C PRO A 172 11.94 11.77 -7.85
N MET A 173 11.69 11.35 -9.09
CA MET A 173 11.49 9.95 -9.38
C MET A 173 12.42 9.21 -8.43
N LEU A 174 11.85 8.59 -7.40
CA LEU A 174 12.61 7.71 -6.53
C LEU A 174 12.85 6.54 -7.49
N HIS A 175 13.86 6.68 -8.35
CA HIS A 175 14.58 5.53 -8.83
C HIS A 175 15.18 4.97 -7.55
N LEU A 176 14.36 4.22 -6.84
CA LEU A 176 14.78 3.19 -5.94
C LEU A 176 15.57 2.25 -6.84
N ARG A 177 16.80 2.66 -7.19
CA ARG A 177 17.78 1.82 -7.86
C ARG A 177 18.10 0.76 -6.84
N MET A 178 17.30 -0.29 -6.88
CA MET A 178 17.47 -1.53 -6.13
C MET A 178 18.67 -2.33 -6.68
N ASP A 179 19.38 -1.78 -7.67
CA ASP A 179 20.32 -2.43 -8.59
C ASP A 179 21.74 -1.80 -8.60
N ALA A 180 22.08 -0.89 -7.70
CA ALA A 180 23.47 -0.49 -7.40
C ALA A 180 23.96 -1.19 -6.12
N PRO A 181 25.29 -1.34 -5.84
CA PRO A 181 25.81 -2.10 -4.70
C PRO A 181 25.62 -1.31 -3.40
N PHE A 182 24.36 -1.12 -3.02
CA PHE A 182 23.88 -0.50 -1.80
C PHE A 182 23.45 -1.59 -0.80
N GLN A 183 24.12 -2.74 -0.85
CA GLN A 183 23.95 -3.82 0.11
C GLN A 183 24.32 -3.37 1.54
N ALA A 184 25.15 -2.33 1.71
CA ALA A 184 25.65 -1.93 3.03
C ALA A 184 24.73 -1.01 3.85
N VAL A 185 23.74 -0.32 3.26
CA VAL A 185 22.78 0.52 4.03
C VAL A 185 21.43 -0.17 4.18
N PHE A 186 21.07 -1.09 3.27
CA PHE A 186 19.81 -1.84 3.34
C PHE A 186 19.83 -2.98 4.36
N LEU A 187 21.01 -3.44 4.81
CA LEU A 187 21.13 -4.52 5.80
C LEU A 187 20.93 -4.05 7.24
N SER A 188 21.15 -2.76 7.54
CA SER A 188 20.98 -2.18 8.88
C SER A 188 19.73 -1.31 9.05
N SER A 189 19.06 -0.84 7.99
CA SER A 189 18.01 0.19 8.10
C SER A 189 16.56 -0.26 7.91
N ILE A 190 16.25 -1.55 8.06
CA ILE A 190 14.88 -2.00 8.44
C ILE A 190 14.84 -2.24 9.96
N ASP A 191 15.47 -1.38 10.74
CA ASP A 191 15.40 -1.48 12.21
C ASP A 191 14.07 -0.97 12.76
N LYS A 192 13.24 -0.33 11.92
CA LYS A 192 11.91 0.19 12.27
C LYS A 192 10.86 -0.14 11.22
N ALA A 193 10.73 -1.42 10.88
CA ALA A 193 9.50 -1.87 10.23
C ALA A 193 8.50 -2.33 11.27
N VAL A 194 7.33 -1.71 11.29
CA VAL A 194 6.24 -2.09 12.19
C VAL A 194 5.10 -2.63 11.36
N CYS A 195 4.64 -3.83 11.70
CA CYS A 195 3.41 -4.42 11.17
C CYS A 195 2.37 -4.44 12.28
N ARG A 196 1.16 -4.00 11.96
CA ARG A 196 0.04 -4.01 12.88
C ARG A 196 -1.22 -4.49 12.16
N PRO A 197 -1.90 -5.54 12.67
CA PRO A 197 -3.20 -5.91 12.17
C PRO A 197 -4.18 -4.80 12.51
N LEU A 198 -5.12 -4.53 11.61
CA LEU A 198 -6.22 -3.61 11.88
C LEU A 198 -7.46 -4.43 12.20
N THR A 199 -8.16 -4.01 13.25
CA THR A 199 -9.55 -4.42 13.48
C THR A 199 -10.43 -3.51 12.66
N VAL A 200 -11.31 -4.12 11.86
CA VAL A 200 -12.36 -3.42 11.15
C VAL A 200 -13.66 -3.97 11.72
N ASP A 201 -14.38 -3.14 12.46
CA ASP A 201 -15.68 -3.50 13.02
C ASP A 201 -16.75 -3.67 11.92
#